data_AF-A0A836UST6-F1
#
_entry.id   AF-A0A836UST6-F1
#
_cell.length_a   1.000
_cell.length_b   1.000
_cell.length_c   1.000
_cell.angle_alpha   90.00
_cell.angle_beta   90.00
_cell.angle_gamma   90.00
#
_symmetry.space_group_name_H-M   'P 1'
#
loop_
_entity.id
_entity.type
_entity.pdbx_description
1 polymer ?
#
loop_
_entity_poly.entity_id
_entity_poly.type
_entity_poly.pdbx_seq_one_letter_code
_entity_poly.pdbx_strand_id
1 'polypeptide(L)'
;AENINGDIRPISLKDYQKIDPSGRLPTVYDSENWSFWSPPYDFDAGLRDTALPASAWQDGTPLSSPGPSRYIQIAFRLFSTFTTAPRIDELTLQFGNAPAAHAVLGEVWPIAVNTFAPTGFTYVIRPEFNTEDTGFNRLEILTHAQVQNVSSVRLDGNELDLNEFPPEIETDRLVVLFPRLQGEEDSFKQIEVSFTVPVLRFGTEFSGWVFDSEDPDQIKQQIRPGNSTFRFSGDALAVNTPVGGRLLVDVNAAPNPFTPNGDGLNEALQIAYKLREVTADRSVRLSIYNLAGQLVIELPPIIARSGEFIHHWDGRDQAQRLVPPGTYVYRLHLDAENQEEHTGTLSVAY
;
A
#
# COMPACT_ATOMS: atom_id res chain seq x y z
N ALA A 1 -18.10 28.50 20.86
CA ALA A 1 -18.96 29.34 21.72
C ALA A 1 -20.39 29.16 21.31
N GLU A 2 -21.31 29.02 22.25
CA GLU A 2 -22.74 28.91 21.98
C GLU A 2 -23.29 30.29 21.62
N ASN A 3 -24.05 30.37 20.52
CA ASN A 3 -24.76 31.60 20.17
C ASN A 3 -26.07 31.71 20.96
N ILE A 4 -26.78 32.82 20.79
CA ILE A 4 -28.07 33.09 21.45
C ILE A 4 -29.18 32.06 21.13
N ASN A 5 -28.99 31.22 20.12
CA ASN A 5 -29.94 30.20 19.69
C ASN A 5 -29.55 28.78 20.16
N GLY A 6 -28.43 28.61 20.85
CA GLY A 6 -27.92 27.31 21.27
C GLY A 6 -26.96 26.65 20.28
N ASP A 7 -26.63 27.30 19.15
CA ASP A 7 -25.70 26.75 18.18
C ASP A 7 -24.26 26.96 18.62
N ILE A 8 -23.47 25.89 18.59
CA ILE A 8 -22.04 25.96 18.87
C ILE A 8 -21.32 26.46 17.61
N ARG A 9 -20.66 27.62 17.71
CA ARG A 9 -19.79 28.14 16.65
C ARG A 9 -18.31 27.95 16.99
N PRO A 10 -17.47 27.54 16.03
CA PRO A 10 -16.03 27.51 16.21
C PRO A 10 -15.51 28.94 16.46
N ILE A 11 -14.53 29.07 17.35
CA ILE A 11 -13.88 30.34 17.68
C ILE A 11 -12.37 30.11 17.75
N SER A 12 -11.59 31.19 17.62
CA SER A 12 -10.14 31.10 17.76
C SER A 12 -9.74 30.68 19.18
N LEU A 13 -8.58 30.02 19.33
CA LEU A 13 -8.03 29.70 20.65
C LEU A 13 -7.86 30.94 21.52
N LYS A 14 -7.46 32.07 20.91
CA LYS A 14 -7.31 33.36 21.59
C LYS A 14 -8.64 33.84 22.18
N ASP A 15 -9.74 33.68 21.46
CA ASP A 15 -11.07 34.07 21.95
C ASP A 15 -11.61 33.06 22.96
N TYR A 16 -11.34 31.77 22.77
CA TYR A 16 -11.67 30.73 23.75
C TYR A 16 -11.00 30.98 25.11
N GLN A 17 -9.74 31.41 25.12
CA GLN A 17 -9.01 31.75 26.34
C GLN A 17 -9.57 32.99 27.06
N LYS A 18 -10.32 33.87 26.37
CA LYS A 18 -11.01 35.01 27.00
C LYS A 18 -12.31 34.61 27.68
N ILE A 19 -12.87 33.44 27.36
CA ILE A 19 -14.07 32.91 28.02
C ILE A 19 -13.71 32.50 29.44
N ASP A 20 -14.57 32.84 30.39
CA ASP A 20 -14.47 32.40 31.78
C ASP A 20 -14.34 30.86 31.85
N PRO A 21 -13.40 30.30 32.64
CA PRO A 21 -13.18 28.85 32.70
C PRO A 21 -14.45 28.03 32.96
N SER A 22 -15.42 28.53 33.74
CA SER A 22 -16.68 27.83 34.02
C SER A 22 -17.66 27.82 32.85
N GLY A 23 -17.50 28.75 31.90
CA GLY A 23 -18.30 28.85 30.67
C GLY A 23 -17.64 28.23 29.45
N ARG A 24 -16.46 27.62 29.61
CA ARG A 24 -15.75 26.96 28.52
C ARG A 24 -16.37 25.59 28.24
N LEU A 25 -16.82 25.41 27.01
CA LEU A 25 -17.11 24.08 26.49
C LEU A 25 -15.80 23.31 26.27
N PRO A 26 -15.80 21.97 26.38
CA PRO A 26 -14.65 21.15 26.01
C PRO A 26 -14.22 21.44 24.57
N THR A 27 -12.91 21.48 24.33
CA THR A 27 -12.38 21.53 22.96
C THR A 27 -12.62 20.19 22.29
N VAL A 28 -13.23 20.20 21.11
CA VAL A 28 -13.41 19.03 20.25
C VAL A 28 -12.47 19.12 19.05
N TYR A 29 -12.17 17.98 18.44
CA TYR A 29 -11.42 17.95 17.19
C TYR A 29 -12.27 18.55 16.06
N ASP A 30 -11.66 19.40 15.24
CA ASP A 30 -12.32 20.00 14.08
C ASP A 30 -12.31 19.03 12.90
N SER A 31 -13.18 18.02 12.95
CA SER A 31 -13.34 17.01 11.90
C SER A 31 -14.02 17.54 10.63
N GLU A 32 -14.52 18.78 10.64
CA GLU A 32 -15.13 19.42 9.47
C GLU A 32 -14.05 20.00 8.54
N ASN A 33 -12.99 20.58 9.11
CA ASN A 33 -11.94 21.26 8.34
C ASN A 33 -10.61 20.49 8.32
N TRP A 34 -10.41 19.54 9.23
CA TRP A 34 -9.18 18.76 9.34
C TRP A 34 -9.44 17.27 9.25
N SER A 35 -8.63 16.58 8.46
CA SER A 35 -8.49 15.12 8.56
C SER A 35 -7.92 14.74 9.93
N PHE A 36 -8.12 13.50 10.36
CA PHE A 36 -7.41 12.99 11.55
C PHE A 36 -5.90 12.91 11.30
N TRP A 37 -5.12 12.95 12.39
CA TRP A 37 -3.69 12.70 12.34
C TRP A 37 -3.39 11.34 11.70
N SER A 38 -2.40 11.33 10.80
CA SER A 38 -1.84 10.06 10.32
C SER A 38 -1.21 9.28 11.48
N PRO A 39 -0.96 7.97 11.31
CA PRO A 39 0.00 7.27 12.14
C PRO A 39 1.37 7.99 12.15
N PRO A 40 2.17 7.81 13.21
CA PRO A 40 3.53 8.35 13.23
C PRO A 40 4.33 7.72 12.09
N TYR A 41 5.08 8.54 11.37
CA TYR A 41 6.04 8.08 10.38
C TYR A 41 7.24 7.45 11.10
N ASP A 42 7.81 6.40 10.49
CA ASP A 42 9.12 5.91 10.90
C ASP A 42 10.17 6.98 10.59
N PHE A 43 10.89 7.44 11.62
CA PHE A 43 11.87 8.51 11.47
C PHE A 43 13.03 8.09 10.57
N ASP A 44 13.47 6.83 10.67
CA ASP A 44 14.59 6.32 9.89
C ASP A 44 14.25 6.25 8.39
N ALA A 45 12.98 5.98 8.05
CA ALA A 45 12.49 6.01 6.67
C ALA A 45 12.44 7.44 6.08
N GLY A 46 12.42 8.46 6.94
CA GLY A 46 12.45 9.87 6.55
C GLY A 46 13.85 10.46 6.42
N LEU A 47 14.90 9.71 6.73
CA LEU A 47 16.28 10.21 6.73
C LEU A 47 16.79 10.44 5.31
N ARG A 48 17.48 11.57 5.13
CA ARG A 48 18.17 11.94 3.89
C ARG A 48 19.29 10.95 3.58
N ASP A 49 19.26 10.34 2.39
CA ASP A 49 20.35 9.54 1.83
C ASP A 49 21.29 10.42 1.00
N THR A 50 22.36 10.90 1.62
CA THR A 50 23.37 11.76 0.98
C THR A 50 24.04 11.18 -0.27
N ALA A 51 23.90 9.87 -0.55
CA ALA A 51 24.39 9.25 -1.79
C ALA A 51 23.52 9.60 -3.01
N LEU A 52 22.25 9.95 -2.80
CA LEU A 52 21.31 10.32 -3.86
C LEU A 52 21.31 11.84 -4.08
N PRO A 53 21.03 12.35 -5.29
CA PRO A 53 20.79 13.78 -5.50
C PRO A 53 19.53 14.24 -4.73
N ALA A 54 19.60 15.35 -3.99
CA ALA A 54 18.45 15.85 -3.22
C ALA A 54 17.23 16.18 -4.09
N SER A 55 17.45 16.56 -5.35
CA SER A 55 16.39 16.84 -6.32
C SER A 55 15.71 15.59 -6.87
N ALA A 56 16.22 14.39 -6.57
CA ALA A 56 15.65 13.14 -7.07
C ALA A 56 14.44 12.68 -6.27
N TRP A 57 14.28 13.14 -5.01
CA TRP A 57 13.17 12.78 -4.12
C TRP A 57 12.92 11.27 -4.02
N GLN A 58 14.02 10.50 -4.08
CA GLN A 58 14.01 9.03 -3.97
C GLN A 58 14.20 8.55 -2.53
N ASP A 59 14.54 9.46 -1.62
CA ASP A 59 14.60 9.26 -0.18
C ASP A 59 13.45 9.99 0.53
N GLY A 60 13.13 9.52 1.74
CA GLY A 60 12.00 10.03 2.52
C GLY A 60 10.76 9.16 2.41
N THR A 61 9.63 9.68 2.91
CA THR A 61 8.37 8.93 3.03
C THR A 61 7.20 9.74 2.46
N PRO A 62 6.32 9.12 1.64
CA PRO A 62 5.11 9.78 1.16
C PRO A 62 4.19 10.21 2.31
N LEU A 63 3.57 11.39 2.17
CA LEU A 63 2.56 11.83 3.12
C LEU A 63 1.33 10.91 3.05
N SER A 64 0.97 10.32 4.19
CA SER A 64 -0.20 9.45 4.34
C SER A 64 -1.50 10.24 4.57
N SER A 65 -1.40 11.54 4.86
CA SER A 65 -2.57 12.40 5.09
C SER A 65 -3.30 12.68 3.77
N PRO A 66 -4.65 12.75 3.79
CA PRO A 66 -5.43 13.02 2.58
C PRO A 66 -5.06 14.35 1.91
N GLY A 67 -4.99 14.33 0.59
CA GLY A 67 -4.80 15.51 -0.26
C GLY A 67 -5.68 15.48 -1.51
N PRO A 68 -5.69 16.55 -2.32
CA PRO A 68 -4.96 17.80 -2.12
C PRO A 68 -5.58 18.67 -1.01
N SER A 69 -4.73 19.36 -0.22
CA SER A 69 -5.13 20.19 0.92
C SER A 69 -4.37 21.51 0.93
N ARG A 70 -5.04 22.61 1.28
CA ARG A 70 -4.42 23.95 1.35
C ARG A 70 -3.43 24.09 2.52
N TYR A 71 -3.66 23.35 3.60
CA TYR A 71 -2.86 23.41 4.81
C TYR A 71 -2.42 22.00 5.21
N ILE A 72 -1.21 21.89 5.73
CA ILE A 72 -0.69 20.70 6.39
C ILE A 72 -0.34 21.05 7.83
N GLN A 73 -0.63 20.13 8.75
CA GLN A 73 -0.19 20.22 10.13
C GLN A 73 0.78 19.07 10.43
N ILE A 74 1.93 19.39 11.02
CA ILE A 74 2.96 18.42 11.37
C ILE A 74 3.23 18.51 12.87
N ALA A 75 3.30 17.37 13.54
CA ALA A 75 3.59 17.27 14.97
C ALA A 75 4.84 16.42 15.20
N PHE A 76 5.79 16.96 15.95
CA PHE A 76 7.00 16.26 16.35
C PHE A 76 6.93 15.89 17.83
N ARG A 77 7.29 14.64 18.15
CA ARG A 77 7.49 14.18 19.53
C ARG A 77 8.96 13.83 19.70
N LEU A 78 9.65 14.65 20.47
CA LEU A 78 11.09 14.53 20.69
C LEU A 78 11.34 14.05 22.12
N PHE A 79 12.03 12.93 22.27
CA PHE A 79 12.34 12.32 23.57
C PHE A 79 13.82 12.56 23.94
N SER A 80 14.06 13.30 25.01
CA SER A 80 15.41 13.55 25.54
C SER A 80 15.83 12.51 26.58
N THR A 81 17.13 12.28 26.69
CA THR A 81 17.75 11.62 27.85
C THR A 81 18.46 12.66 28.72
N PHE A 82 19.02 12.25 29.86
CA PHE A 82 19.80 13.14 30.73
C PHE A 82 21.04 13.73 30.07
N THR A 83 21.53 13.12 28.99
CA THR A 83 22.75 13.53 28.30
C THR A 83 22.52 14.03 26.87
N THR A 84 21.32 13.83 26.33
CA THR A 84 21.05 14.03 24.90
C THR A 84 19.71 14.73 24.69
N ALA A 85 19.75 15.88 24.01
CA ALA A 85 18.56 16.59 23.57
C ALA A 85 18.36 16.35 22.06
N PRO A 86 17.24 15.72 21.64
CA PRO A 86 16.91 15.59 20.22
C PRO A 86 16.62 16.95 19.58
N ARG A 87 16.98 17.09 18.31
CA ARG A 87 16.68 18.26 17.49
C ARG A 87 16.38 17.83 16.06
N ILE A 88 15.67 18.69 15.34
CA ILE A 88 15.45 18.57 13.90
C ILE A 88 16.25 19.68 13.25
N ASP A 89 17.23 19.31 12.43
CA ASP A 89 18.10 20.28 11.75
C ASP A 89 17.44 20.85 10.49
N GLU A 90 16.81 19.97 9.70
CA GLU A 90 16.11 20.35 8.47
C GLU A 90 14.90 19.43 8.25
N LEU A 91 13.84 19.99 7.67
CA LEU A 91 12.69 19.27 7.15
C LEU A 91 12.39 19.82 5.74
N THR A 92 12.39 18.94 4.76
CA THR A 92 12.07 19.28 3.37
C THR A 92 10.79 18.57 2.97
N LEU A 93 9.90 19.28 2.28
CA LEU A 93 8.63 18.76 1.79
C LEU A 93 8.54 19.03 0.29
N GLN A 94 8.19 18.01 -0.49
CA GLN A 94 7.86 18.14 -1.90
C GLN A 94 6.34 18.31 -2.04
N PHE A 95 5.90 19.32 -2.77
CA PHE A 95 4.49 19.55 -3.07
C PHE A 95 4.33 20.18 -4.46
N GLY A 96 3.22 19.86 -5.13
CA GLY A 96 2.91 20.42 -6.44
C GLY A 96 2.46 21.87 -6.34
N ASN A 97 2.81 22.68 -7.34
CA ASN A 97 2.35 24.07 -7.43
C ASN A 97 0.85 24.17 -7.74
N ALA A 98 0.33 23.16 -8.43
CA ALA A 98 -1.09 22.98 -8.73
C ALA A 98 -1.41 21.47 -8.64
N PRO A 99 -2.67 21.10 -8.32
CA PRO A 99 -3.08 19.70 -8.36
C PRO A 99 -3.18 19.20 -9.80
N ALA A 100 -3.16 17.88 -9.97
CA ALA A 100 -3.42 17.24 -11.26
C ALA A 100 -4.84 17.50 -11.74
N ALA A 101 -5.82 17.50 -10.83
CA ALA A 101 -7.21 17.88 -11.05
C ALA A 101 -7.81 18.49 -9.77
N HIS A 102 -8.83 19.33 -9.88
CA HIS A 102 -9.55 19.92 -8.76
C HIS A 102 -10.05 18.84 -7.80
N ALA A 103 -10.61 17.78 -8.37
CA ALA A 103 -10.97 16.57 -7.65
C ALA A 103 -10.81 15.35 -8.56
N VAL A 104 -10.51 14.20 -7.95
CA VAL A 104 -10.65 12.89 -8.61
C VAL A 104 -11.42 11.99 -7.67
N LEU A 105 -12.62 11.62 -8.09
CA LEU A 105 -13.46 10.68 -7.36
C LEU A 105 -13.27 9.29 -7.94
N GLY A 106 -13.23 8.28 -7.08
CA GLY A 106 -13.17 6.91 -7.52
C GLY A 106 -13.97 5.96 -6.65
N GLU A 107 -14.30 4.82 -7.23
CA GLU A 107 -14.94 3.70 -6.55
C GLU A 107 -14.50 2.37 -7.14
N VAL A 108 -14.62 1.31 -6.34
CA VAL A 108 -14.33 -0.06 -6.75
C VAL A 108 -15.57 -0.94 -6.66
N TRP A 109 -15.69 -1.88 -7.58
CA TRP A 109 -16.75 -2.89 -7.56
C TRP A 109 -16.18 -4.28 -7.88
N PRO A 110 -16.62 -5.35 -7.20
CA PRO A 110 -17.55 -5.37 -6.07
C PRO A 110 -16.92 -4.86 -4.77
N ILE A 111 -17.74 -4.33 -3.86
CA ILE A 111 -17.32 -3.89 -2.51
C ILE A 111 -17.27 -5.03 -1.48
N ALA A 112 -17.56 -6.26 -1.89
CA ALA A 112 -17.51 -7.44 -1.03
C ALA A 112 -17.16 -8.68 -1.84
N VAL A 113 -16.34 -9.54 -1.26
CA VAL A 113 -15.98 -10.87 -1.81
C VAL A 113 -16.28 -11.95 -0.78
N ASN A 114 -16.68 -13.13 -1.27
CA ASN A 114 -17.02 -14.28 -0.40
C ASN A 114 -15.87 -15.28 -0.24
N THR A 115 -14.74 -15.05 -0.91
CA THR A 115 -13.55 -15.92 -0.87
C THR A 115 -12.29 -15.07 -0.99
N PHE A 116 -11.15 -15.64 -0.62
CA PHE A 116 -9.82 -15.03 -0.81
C PHE A 116 -9.21 -15.40 -2.18
N ALA A 117 -9.97 -16.05 -3.06
CA ALA A 117 -9.51 -16.38 -4.41
C ALA A 117 -9.41 -15.11 -5.26
N PRO A 118 -8.56 -15.10 -6.31
CA PRO A 118 -8.48 -14.00 -7.25
C PRO A 118 -9.88 -13.65 -7.79
N THR A 119 -10.25 -12.38 -7.62
CA THR A 119 -11.58 -11.87 -7.99
C THR A 119 -11.42 -10.72 -8.99
N GLY A 120 -12.34 -10.63 -9.95
CA GLY A 120 -12.41 -9.52 -10.89
C GLY A 120 -12.99 -8.27 -10.24
N PHE A 121 -12.29 -7.16 -10.35
CA PHE A 121 -12.70 -5.84 -9.91
C PHE A 121 -12.77 -4.87 -11.08
N THR A 122 -13.69 -3.91 -10.99
CA THR A 122 -13.75 -2.72 -11.83
C THR A 122 -13.50 -1.51 -10.95
N TYR A 123 -12.43 -0.78 -11.23
CA TYR A 123 -12.08 0.46 -10.57
C TYR A 123 -12.38 1.62 -11.51
N VAL A 124 -13.25 2.52 -11.07
CA VAL A 124 -13.69 3.66 -11.88
C VAL A 124 -13.21 4.94 -11.23
N ILE A 125 -12.65 5.84 -12.04
CA ILE A 125 -12.35 7.20 -11.61
C ILE A 125 -13.01 8.22 -12.52
N ARG A 126 -13.30 9.38 -11.95
CA ARG A 126 -13.87 10.54 -12.64
C ARG A 126 -13.18 11.81 -12.13
N PRO A 127 -12.37 12.49 -12.96
CA PRO A 127 -11.76 13.76 -12.60
C PRO A 127 -12.74 14.93 -12.80
N GLU A 128 -12.49 16.01 -12.08
CA GLU A 128 -13.07 17.34 -12.27
C GLU A 128 -11.90 18.31 -12.35
N PHE A 129 -11.80 19.07 -13.46
CA PHE A 129 -10.71 20.01 -13.68
C PHE A 129 -11.18 21.46 -13.56
N ASN A 130 -10.28 22.31 -13.06
CA ASN A 130 -10.27 23.75 -13.16
C ASN A 130 -9.19 24.21 -14.16
N THR A 131 -9.19 25.50 -14.49
CA THR A 131 -8.28 26.09 -15.48
C THR A 131 -6.79 25.96 -15.15
N GLU A 132 -6.43 25.92 -13.87
CA GLU A 132 -5.03 25.90 -13.40
C GLU A 132 -4.50 24.48 -13.15
N ASP A 133 -5.33 23.45 -13.31
CA ASP A 133 -4.93 22.07 -13.02
C ASP A 133 -3.99 21.52 -14.11
N THR A 134 -3.00 20.74 -13.68
CA THR A 134 -1.93 20.32 -14.58
C THR A 134 -2.32 19.20 -15.54
N GLY A 135 -3.32 18.39 -15.19
CA GLY A 135 -3.66 17.17 -15.93
C GLY A 135 -2.87 15.95 -15.45
N PHE A 136 -3.21 14.78 -16.00
CA PHE A 136 -2.55 13.50 -15.69
C PHE A 136 -2.76 12.46 -16.81
N ASN A 137 -1.91 11.44 -16.86
CA ASN A 137 -1.97 10.35 -17.85
C ASN A 137 -1.58 8.97 -17.26
N ARG A 138 -1.53 8.89 -15.92
CA ARG A 138 -1.27 7.67 -15.16
C ARG A 138 -2.27 7.54 -14.02
N LEU A 139 -2.65 6.30 -13.74
CA LEU A 139 -3.43 5.88 -12.58
C LEU A 139 -2.68 4.75 -11.87
N GLU A 140 -2.22 4.98 -10.65
CA GLU A 140 -1.70 3.93 -9.77
C GLU A 140 -2.81 3.46 -8.83
N ILE A 141 -2.94 2.15 -8.65
CA ILE A 141 -3.88 1.51 -7.73
C ILE A 141 -3.06 0.58 -6.82
N LEU A 142 -3.09 0.83 -5.51
CA LEU A 142 -2.50 -0.08 -4.52
C LEU A 142 -3.43 -1.29 -4.34
N THR A 143 -2.94 -2.48 -4.69
CA THR A 143 -3.72 -3.72 -4.71
C THR A 143 -3.35 -4.69 -3.59
N HIS A 144 -2.26 -4.44 -2.85
CA HIS A 144 -1.74 -5.27 -1.75
C HIS A 144 -1.36 -6.72 -2.11
N ALA A 145 -1.54 -7.10 -3.37
CA ALA A 145 -1.13 -8.34 -3.99
C ALA A 145 -0.94 -8.10 -5.49
N GLN A 146 -0.19 -8.97 -6.15
CA GLN A 146 0.11 -8.82 -7.57
C GLN A 146 -1.16 -9.07 -8.40
N VAL A 147 -1.48 -8.13 -9.29
CA VAL A 147 -2.58 -8.28 -10.24
C VAL A 147 -2.26 -9.42 -11.21
N GLN A 148 -3.19 -10.36 -11.39
CA GLN A 148 -2.99 -11.50 -12.28
C GLN A 148 -3.19 -11.14 -13.75
N ASN A 149 -4.15 -10.24 -14.01
CA ASN A 149 -4.50 -9.79 -15.33
C ASN A 149 -5.25 -8.46 -15.26
N VAL A 150 -4.97 -7.57 -16.23
CA VAL A 150 -5.81 -6.41 -16.55
C VAL A 150 -6.61 -6.79 -17.80
N SER A 151 -7.93 -6.87 -17.68
CA SER A 151 -8.80 -7.36 -18.74
C SER A 151 -9.23 -6.25 -19.70
N SER A 152 -9.38 -5.02 -19.22
CA SER A 152 -9.64 -3.86 -20.07
C SER A 152 -9.36 -2.55 -19.33
N VAL A 153 -9.04 -1.52 -20.11
CA VAL A 153 -9.02 -0.11 -19.68
C VAL A 153 -9.91 0.65 -20.65
N ARG A 154 -10.88 1.40 -20.13
CA ARG A 154 -11.80 2.20 -20.94
C ARG A 154 -11.70 3.67 -20.55
N LEU A 155 -11.65 4.53 -21.54
CA LEU A 155 -11.74 5.98 -21.40
C LEU A 155 -13.03 6.47 -22.05
N ASP A 156 -13.93 6.99 -21.22
CA ASP A 156 -15.26 7.48 -21.61
C ASP A 156 -16.05 6.44 -22.44
N GLY A 157 -16.01 5.19 -21.99
CA GLY A 157 -16.65 4.05 -22.64
C GLY A 157 -15.90 3.44 -23.82
N ASN A 158 -14.85 4.09 -24.33
CA ASN A 158 -14.01 3.55 -25.40
C ASN A 158 -12.88 2.70 -24.82
N GLU A 159 -12.75 1.47 -25.29
CA GLU A 159 -11.67 0.58 -24.86
C GLU A 159 -10.34 0.99 -25.49
N LEU A 160 -9.30 1.13 -24.65
CA LEU A 160 -7.96 1.49 -25.07
C LEU A 160 -7.19 0.25 -25.52
N ASP A 161 -6.29 0.40 -26.51
CA ASP A 161 -5.37 -0.66 -26.91
C ASP A 161 -4.25 -0.80 -25.86
N LEU A 162 -4.24 -1.93 -25.15
CA LEU A 162 -3.22 -2.22 -24.14
C LEU A 162 -1.83 -2.48 -24.73
N ASN A 163 -1.69 -2.61 -26.05
CA ASN A 163 -0.36 -2.61 -26.68
C ASN A 163 0.21 -1.20 -26.82
N GLU A 164 -0.66 -0.19 -27.00
CA GLU A 164 -0.28 1.22 -27.04
C GLU A 164 -0.10 1.78 -25.62
N PHE A 165 -0.96 1.36 -24.69
CA PHE A 165 -0.93 1.77 -23.28
C PHE A 165 -0.77 0.54 -22.36
N PRO A 166 0.42 -0.08 -22.32
CA PRO A 166 0.63 -1.30 -21.53
C PRO A 166 0.57 -1.00 -20.03
N PRO A 167 -0.28 -1.70 -19.25
CA PRO A 167 -0.29 -1.57 -17.80
C PRO A 167 0.98 -2.15 -17.18
N GLU A 168 1.47 -1.52 -16.12
CA GLU A 168 2.62 -1.97 -15.37
C GLU A 168 2.12 -2.67 -14.10
N ILE A 169 2.40 -3.97 -14.01
CA ILE A 169 1.97 -4.82 -12.88
C ILE A 169 3.16 -5.05 -11.97
N GLU A 170 3.06 -4.58 -10.73
CA GLU A 170 4.04 -4.78 -9.68
C GLU A 170 3.51 -5.74 -8.61
N THR A 171 4.32 -6.02 -7.58
CA THR A 171 3.98 -6.97 -6.52
C THR A 171 2.81 -6.52 -5.63
N ASP A 172 2.61 -5.22 -5.47
CA ASP A 172 1.63 -4.64 -4.55
C ASP A 172 0.71 -3.59 -5.20
N ARG A 173 0.93 -3.27 -6.48
CA ARG A 173 0.22 -2.20 -7.19
C ARG A 173 0.09 -2.48 -8.69
N LEU A 174 -0.79 -1.71 -9.30
CA LEU A 174 -1.03 -1.64 -10.74
C LEU A 174 -0.92 -0.18 -11.19
N VAL A 175 -0.12 0.10 -12.23
CA VAL A 175 -0.09 1.41 -12.89
C VAL A 175 -0.71 1.28 -14.28
N VAL A 176 -1.71 2.10 -14.54
CA VAL A 176 -2.48 2.16 -15.79
C VAL A 176 -2.13 3.42 -16.55
N LEU A 177 -1.91 3.26 -17.85
CA LEU A 177 -1.51 4.30 -18.78
C LEU A 177 -2.70 4.65 -19.68
N PHE A 178 -2.86 5.92 -20.04
CA PHE A 178 -3.90 6.39 -20.96
C PHE A 178 -3.50 7.73 -21.59
N PRO A 179 -4.19 8.19 -22.66
CA PRO A 179 -4.01 9.54 -23.19
C PRO A 179 -4.15 10.61 -22.09
N ARG A 180 -3.32 11.64 -22.14
CA ARG A 180 -3.31 12.71 -21.13
C ARG A 180 -4.67 13.42 -21.08
N LEU A 181 -5.20 13.57 -19.88
CA LEU A 181 -6.43 14.30 -19.58
C LEU A 181 -6.09 15.64 -18.94
N GLN A 182 -6.65 16.72 -19.46
CA GLN A 182 -6.48 18.06 -18.92
C GLN A 182 -7.63 19.00 -19.30
N GLY A 183 -8.03 19.83 -18.34
CA GLY A 183 -8.94 20.95 -18.57
C GLY A 183 -10.42 20.55 -18.63
N GLU A 184 -11.28 21.54 -18.90
CA GLU A 184 -12.74 21.37 -18.80
C GLU A 184 -13.30 20.33 -19.78
N GLU A 185 -12.72 20.16 -20.97
CA GLU A 185 -13.19 19.18 -21.97
C GLU A 185 -12.98 17.71 -21.53
N ASP A 186 -12.00 17.47 -20.66
CA ASP A 186 -11.73 16.16 -20.08
C ASP A 186 -12.39 15.96 -18.71
N SER A 187 -13.05 17.00 -18.18
CA SER A 187 -13.79 16.89 -16.93
C SER A 187 -14.92 15.87 -17.05
N PHE A 188 -15.10 15.10 -15.99
CA PHE A 188 -16.11 14.06 -15.85
C PHE A 188 -15.97 12.84 -16.77
N LYS A 189 -14.92 12.76 -17.61
CA LYS A 189 -14.61 11.54 -18.37
C LYS A 189 -14.30 10.40 -17.41
N GLN A 190 -14.91 9.23 -17.65
CA GLN A 190 -14.69 8.06 -16.80
C GLN A 190 -13.49 7.26 -17.29
N ILE A 191 -12.62 6.85 -16.37
CA ILE A 191 -11.63 5.81 -16.63
C ILE A 191 -12.10 4.56 -15.88
N GLU A 192 -12.38 3.49 -16.61
CA GLU A 192 -12.78 2.19 -16.05
C GLU A 192 -11.66 1.17 -16.25
N VAL A 193 -11.10 0.65 -15.17
CA VAL A 193 -10.05 -0.37 -15.19
C VAL A 193 -10.61 -1.67 -14.66
N SER A 194 -10.60 -2.72 -15.47
CA SER A 194 -11.00 -4.07 -15.04
C SER A 194 -9.78 -4.96 -14.85
N PHE A 195 -9.62 -5.54 -13.67
CA PHE A 195 -8.46 -6.36 -13.32
C PHE A 195 -8.82 -7.48 -12.33
N THR A 196 -7.95 -8.50 -12.21
CA THR A 196 -8.15 -9.64 -11.32
C THR A 196 -7.04 -9.71 -10.27
N VAL A 197 -7.42 -9.72 -8.99
CA VAL A 197 -6.48 -9.77 -7.87
C VAL A 197 -7.12 -10.47 -6.66
N PRO A 198 -6.35 -11.20 -5.82
CA PRO A 198 -6.87 -11.69 -4.54
C PRO A 198 -6.94 -10.55 -3.50
N VAL A 199 -8.03 -10.50 -2.74
CA VAL A 199 -8.16 -9.62 -1.57
C VAL A 199 -7.91 -10.45 -0.32
N LEU A 200 -6.80 -10.19 0.37
CA LEU A 200 -6.28 -11.06 1.44
C LEU A 200 -6.62 -10.58 2.87
N ARG A 201 -7.30 -9.45 3.03
CA ARG A 201 -7.73 -8.97 4.36
C ARG A 201 -9.06 -8.22 4.32
N PHE A 202 -9.76 -8.21 5.44
CA PHE A 202 -10.94 -7.38 5.64
C PHE A 202 -10.56 -5.91 5.64
N GLY A 203 -11.39 -5.09 4.99
CA GLY A 203 -11.13 -3.65 4.87
C GLY A 203 -9.92 -3.34 3.99
N THR A 204 -9.56 -4.22 3.06
CA THR A 204 -8.59 -3.88 2.01
C THR A 204 -9.14 -2.71 1.22
N GLU A 205 -8.36 -1.65 1.09
CA GLU A 205 -8.71 -0.47 0.33
C GLU A 205 -7.84 -0.43 -0.92
N PHE A 206 -8.46 -0.31 -2.09
CA PHE A 206 -7.77 -0.01 -3.34
C PHE A 206 -7.50 1.49 -3.41
N SER A 207 -6.62 2.00 -2.55
CA SER A 207 -6.20 3.40 -2.62
C SER A 207 -5.57 3.67 -3.98
N GLY A 208 -5.90 4.80 -4.60
CA GLY A 208 -5.39 5.16 -5.91
C GLY A 208 -4.83 6.57 -5.98
N TRP A 209 -3.95 6.78 -6.96
CA TRP A 209 -3.35 8.07 -7.24
C TRP A 209 -3.30 8.33 -8.74
N VAL A 210 -3.45 9.58 -9.14
CA VAL A 210 -3.18 10.05 -10.50
C VAL A 210 -1.93 10.91 -10.54
N PHE A 211 -1.20 10.85 -11.65
CA PHE A 211 -0.02 11.68 -11.87
C PHE A 211 0.27 11.81 -13.37
N ASP A 212 1.11 12.79 -13.71
CA ASP A 212 1.57 13.01 -15.07
C ASP A 212 2.96 12.38 -15.24
N SER A 213 3.16 11.59 -16.30
CA SER A 213 4.46 11.02 -16.62
C SER A 213 5.49 12.08 -17.01
N GLU A 214 5.03 13.26 -17.45
CA GLU A 214 5.89 14.38 -17.82
C GLU A 214 6.22 15.29 -16.62
N ASP A 215 5.62 15.06 -15.44
CA ASP A 215 5.99 15.78 -14.23
C ASP A 215 7.36 15.32 -13.73
N PRO A 216 8.41 16.19 -13.75
CA PRO A 216 9.73 15.81 -13.29
C PRO A 216 9.77 15.50 -11.79
N ASP A 217 8.83 16.03 -11.02
CA ASP A 217 8.71 15.82 -9.58
C ASP A 217 7.85 14.59 -9.23
N GLN A 218 7.17 13.98 -10.23
CA GLN A 218 6.30 12.80 -10.11
C GLN A 218 5.28 12.91 -8.96
N ILE A 219 4.69 14.10 -8.77
CA ILE A 219 3.82 14.36 -7.63
C ILE A 219 2.47 13.72 -7.87
N LYS A 220 2.13 12.79 -6.98
CA LYS A 220 0.89 12.00 -7.06
C LYS A 220 -0.25 12.70 -6.33
N GLN A 221 -1.40 12.80 -6.99
CA GLN A 221 -2.65 13.23 -6.37
C GLN A 221 -3.49 12.02 -5.99
N GLN A 222 -3.85 11.92 -4.71
CA GLN A 222 -4.70 10.83 -4.20
C GLN A 222 -6.14 10.96 -4.70
N ILE A 223 -6.74 9.82 -5.04
CA ILE A 223 -8.15 9.68 -5.40
C ILE A 223 -9.00 9.61 -4.13
N ARG A 224 -10.12 10.33 -4.12
CA ARG A 224 -11.06 10.33 -3.00
C ARG A 224 -12.19 9.33 -3.28
N PRO A 225 -12.66 8.57 -2.26
CA PRO A 225 -13.85 7.76 -2.41
C PRO A 225 -15.05 8.66 -2.70
N GLY A 226 -15.89 8.25 -3.64
CA GLY A 226 -17.14 8.95 -3.94
C GLY A 226 -17.83 8.39 -5.18
N ASN A 227 -19.03 8.89 -5.47
CA ASN A 227 -19.80 8.44 -6.61
C ASN A 227 -19.14 8.87 -7.92
N SER A 228 -18.40 7.94 -8.54
CA SER A 228 -17.74 8.15 -9.83
C SER A 228 -18.62 7.72 -11.00
N THR A 229 -19.56 6.78 -10.75
CA THR A 229 -20.56 6.27 -11.69
C THR A 229 -21.90 5.95 -11.01
N PHE A 230 -23.01 6.10 -11.75
CA PHE A 230 -24.34 5.70 -11.27
C PHE A 230 -24.59 4.18 -11.34
N ARG A 231 -23.65 3.41 -11.90
CA ARG A 231 -23.81 1.97 -12.11
C ARG A 231 -23.55 1.15 -10.85
N PHE A 232 -22.76 1.68 -9.91
CA PHE A 232 -22.42 1.02 -8.67
C PHE A 232 -22.95 1.85 -7.50
N SER A 233 -23.36 1.19 -6.42
CA SER A 233 -23.87 1.85 -5.20
C SER A 233 -22.86 1.78 -4.06
N GLY A 234 -21.57 1.68 -4.42
CA GLY A 234 -20.49 1.42 -3.48
C GLY A 234 -19.96 2.69 -2.82
N ASP A 235 -19.75 3.75 -3.61
CA ASP A 235 -19.11 5.01 -3.20
C ASP A 235 -17.85 4.78 -2.32
N ALA A 236 -17.15 3.67 -2.54
CA ALA A 236 -16.13 3.15 -1.66
C ALA A 236 -14.94 2.58 -2.45
N LEU A 237 -13.76 2.68 -1.87
CA LEU A 237 -12.54 2.03 -2.32
C LEU A 237 -12.22 0.76 -1.51
N ALA A 238 -13.00 0.50 -0.45
CA ALA A 238 -12.81 -0.61 0.47
C ALA A 238 -13.62 -1.84 0.07
N VAL A 239 -13.04 -3.02 0.28
CA VAL A 239 -13.65 -4.32 0.01
C VAL A 239 -13.74 -5.16 1.28
N ASN A 240 -14.94 -5.69 1.53
CA ASN A 240 -15.20 -6.62 2.63
C ASN A 240 -14.83 -8.05 2.24
N THR A 241 -14.11 -8.76 3.10
CA THR A 241 -13.79 -10.20 2.96
C THR A 241 -14.50 -11.03 4.02
N PRO A 242 -14.54 -12.36 3.88
CA PRO A 242 -14.98 -13.25 4.96
C PRO A 242 -14.05 -13.10 6.18
N VAL A 243 -14.61 -13.16 7.38
CA VAL A 243 -13.84 -13.07 8.63
C VAL A 243 -13.39 -14.46 9.08
N GLY A 244 -12.09 -14.59 9.39
CA GLY A 244 -11.50 -15.78 10.02
C GLY A 244 -10.84 -16.79 9.05
N GLY A 245 -10.29 -17.86 9.62
CA GLY A 245 -9.51 -18.88 8.91
C GLY A 245 -8.02 -18.82 9.21
N ARG A 246 -7.22 -19.62 8.51
CA ARG A 246 -5.75 -19.63 8.59
C ARG A 246 -5.16 -18.32 8.06
N LEU A 247 -4.25 -17.66 8.78
CA LEU A 247 -3.54 -16.47 8.31
C LEU A 247 -2.53 -16.84 7.22
N LEU A 248 -1.97 -18.05 7.27
CA LEU A 248 -0.94 -18.50 6.35
C LEU A 248 -1.49 -19.57 5.40
N VAL A 249 -1.60 -19.23 4.12
CA VAL A 249 -2.24 -20.06 3.08
C VAL A 249 -1.46 -20.07 1.77
N ASP A 250 -1.88 -20.93 0.84
CA ASP A 250 -1.29 -21.11 -0.50
C ASP A 250 0.25 -21.30 -0.47
N VAL A 251 0.74 -22.02 0.54
CA VAL A 251 2.18 -22.29 0.69
C VAL A 251 2.61 -23.28 -0.38
N ASN A 252 3.54 -22.85 -1.24
CA ASN A 252 4.08 -23.65 -2.32
C ASN A 252 5.60 -23.56 -2.35
N ALA A 253 6.25 -24.72 -2.39
CA ALA A 253 7.69 -24.85 -2.50
C ALA A 253 8.04 -25.35 -3.91
N ALA A 254 8.63 -24.49 -4.73
CA ALA A 254 8.96 -24.79 -6.13
C ALA A 254 10.27 -24.12 -6.55
N PRO A 255 11.05 -24.74 -7.45
CA PRO A 255 10.91 -26.11 -7.94
C PRO A 255 11.19 -27.13 -6.83
N ASN A 256 10.54 -28.30 -6.89
CA ASN A 256 10.73 -29.37 -5.90
C ASN A 256 10.64 -30.74 -6.61
N PRO A 257 11.77 -31.42 -6.86
CA PRO A 257 13.12 -31.09 -6.39
C PRO A 257 13.71 -29.84 -7.06
N PHE A 258 14.63 -29.17 -6.36
CA PHE A 258 15.51 -28.16 -6.95
C PHE A 258 16.94 -28.70 -7.05
N THR A 259 17.70 -28.21 -8.03
CA THR A 259 19.01 -28.73 -8.45
C THR A 259 20.08 -27.63 -8.44
N PRO A 260 20.69 -27.34 -7.28
CA PRO A 260 21.74 -26.31 -7.15
C PRO A 260 23.11 -26.82 -7.66
N ASN A 261 23.16 -27.27 -8.92
CA ASN A 261 24.34 -27.89 -9.55
C ASN A 261 25.14 -26.90 -10.44
N GLY A 262 24.65 -25.68 -10.62
CA GLY A 262 25.29 -24.63 -11.42
C GLY A 262 25.05 -24.74 -12.93
N ASP A 263 24.05 -25.51 -13.39
CA ASP A 263 23.65 -25.58 -14.80
C ASP A 263 22.68 -24.46 -15.21
N GLY A 264 22.19 -23.70 -14.23
CA GLY A 264 21.29 -22.56 -14.41
C GLY A 264 19.81 -22.92 -14.37
N LEU A 265 19.46 -24.20 -14.16
CA LEU A 265 18.10 -24.70 -14.08
C LEU A 265 17.78 -25.16 -12.65
N ASN A 266 16.67 -24.64 -12.10
CA ASN A 266 16.19 -24.99 -10.76
C ASN A 266 17.25 -24.81 -9.65
N GLU A 267 18.11 -23.80 -9.77
CA GLU A 267 19.25 -23.57 -8.87
C GLU A 267 18.85 -23.14 -7.44
N ALA A 268 17.65 -22.59 -7.29
CA ALA A 268 17.15 -22.10 -6.02
C ALA A 268 15.71 -22.55 -5.82
N LEU A 269 15.40 -22.89 -4.57
CA LEU A 269 14.04 -23.13 -4.09
C LEU A 269 13.38 -21.79 -3.74
N GLN A 270 12.16 -21.62 -4.22
CA GLN A 270 11.25 -20.56 -3.78
C GLN A 270 10.15 -21.16 -2.92
N ILE A 271 9.93 -20.58 -1.74
CA ILE A 271 8.78 -20.89 -0.89
C ILE A 271 7.87 -19.67 -0.91
N ALA A 272 6.85 -19.73 -1.77
CA ALA A 272 5.82 -18.71 -1.92
C ALA A 272 4.65 -19.00 -0.98
N TYR A 273 4.05 -17.97 -0.40
CA TYR A 273 2.90 -18.08 0.50
C TYR A 273 2.10 -16.78 0.53
N LYS A 274 0.89 -16.86 1.07
CA LYS A 274 0.02 -15.69 1.28
C LYS A 274 -0.28 -15.51 2.77
N LEU A 275 -0.18 -14.27 3.22
CA LEU A 275 -0.63 -13.86 4.54
C LEU A 275 -1.99 -13.17 4.44
N ARG A 276 -2.92 -13.58 5.29
CA ARG A 276 -4.28 -13.07 5.37
C ARG A 276 -4.56 -12.45 6.72
N GLU A 277 -5.41 -11.43 6.74
CA GLU A 277 -5.87 -10.76 7.98
C GLU A 277 -4.73 -10.30 8.93
N VAL A 278 -3.51 -10.11 8.42
CA VAL A 278 -2.37 -9.57 9.17
C VAL A 278 -2.30 -8.05 8.95
N THR A 279 -2.78 -7.29 9.93
CA THR A 279 -2.93 -5.82 9.83
C THR A 279 -1.72 -5.04 10.34
N ALA A 280 -0.89 -5.66 11.17
CA ALA A 280 0.34 -5.08 11.73
C ALA A 280 1.55 -5.87 11.27
N ASP A 281 2.73 -5.24 11.30
CA ASP A 281 3.98 -5.88 10.89
C ASP A 281 4.30 -7.09 11.76
N ARG A 282 4.32 -8.28 11.15
CA ARG A 282 4.63 -9.56 11.81
C ARG A 282 5.82 -10.23 11.15
N SER A 283 6.62 -10.93 11.96
CA SER A 283 7.75 -11.71 11.47
C SER A 283 7.30 -13.07 10.96
N VAL A 284 7.66 -13.39 9.72
CA VAL A 284 7.58 -14.74 9.16
C VAL A 284 8.99 -15.33 9.10
N ARG A 285 9.18 -16.45 9.78
CA ARG A 285 10.45 -17.19 9.83
C ARG A 285 10.34 -18.48 9.05
N LEU A 286 11.33 -18.75 8.21
CA LEU A 286 11.49 -20.01 7.50
C LEU A 286 12.73 -20.73 8.03
N SER A 287 12.51 -21.90 8.63
CA SER A 287 13.56 -22.80 9.09
C SER A 287 13.53 -24.09 8.27
N ILE A 288 14.70 -24.61 7.87
CA ILE A 288 14.84 -25.86 7.13
C ILE A 288 15.59 -26.87 8.00
N TYR A 289 15.09 -28.10 8.04
CA TYR A 289 15.58 -29.20 8.86
C TYR A 289 15.87 -30.42 7.99
N ASN A 290 16.83 -31.24 8.41
CA ASN A 290 16.98 -32.58 7.85
C ASN A 290 15.94 -33.56 8.47
N LEU A 291 15.84 -34.78 7.95
CA LEU A 291 14.91 -35.79 8.47
C LEU A 291 15.21 -36.26 9.90
N ALA A 292 16.40 -35.96 10.43
CA ALA A 292 16.75 -36.18 11.83
C ALA A 292 16.27 -35.04 12.76
N GLY A 293 15.60 -34.02 12.22
CA GLY A 293 15.12 -32.85 12.96
C GLY A 293 16.22 -31.83 13.30
N GLN A 294 17.41 -31.96 12.71
CA GLN A 294 18.49 -31.00 12.92
C GLN A 294 18.28 -29.79 12.01
N LEU A 295 18.40 -28.59 12.57
CA LEU A 295 18.33 -27.33 11.83
C LEU A 295 19.50 -27.25 10.84
N VAL A 296 19.17 -27.06 9.57
CA VAL A 296 20.12 -26.87 8.46
C VAL A 296 20.41 -25.39 8.29
N ILE A 297 19.35 -24.59 8.20
CA ILE A 297 19.42 -23.14 8.07
C ILE A 297 18.12 -22.50 8.56
N GLU A 298 18.24 -21.30 9.10
CA GLU A 298 17.12 -20.38 9.27
C GLU A 298 17.38 -19.17 8.37
N LEU A 299 16.44 -18.88 7.48
CA LEU A 299 16.56 -17.75 6.58
C LEU A 299 16.21 -16.44 7.30
N PRO A 300 16.69 -15.29 6.80
CA PRO A 300 16.30 -14.00 7.33
C PRO A 300 14.77 -13.87 7.40
N PRO A 301 14.21 -13.39 8.54
CA PRO A 301 12.78 -13.22 8.67
C PRO A 301 12.28 -12.15 7.69
N ILE A 302 11.09 -12.37 7.14
CA ILE A 302 10.37 -11.33 6.39
C ILE A 302 9.41 -10.65 7.37
N ILE A 303 9.51 -9.34 7.52
CA ILE A 303 8.53 -8.53 8.24
C ILE A 303 7.43 -8.17 7.26
N ALA A 304 6.21 -8.63 7.53
CA ALA A 304 5.12 -8.61 6.56
C ALA A 304 3.76 -8.31 7.20
N ARG A 305 2.87 -7.75 6.38
CA ARG A 305 1.41 -7.64 6.59
C ARG A 305 0.70 -8.61 5.65
N SER A 306 -0.62 -8.53 5.52
CA SER A 306 -1.34 -9.29 4.48
C SER A 306 -0.80 -8.99 3.08
N GLY A 307 -0.61 -10.03 2.27
CA GLY A 307 0.05 -9.94 0.97
C GLY A 307 0.61 -11.29 0.53
N GLU A 308 1.34 -11.28 -0.57
CA GLU A 308 2.05 -12.44 -1.12
C GLU A 308 3.56 -12.27 -0.90
N PHE A 309 4.23 -13.33 -0.45
CA PHE A 309 5.63 -13.28 -0.06
C PHE A 309 6.38 -14.52 -0.52
N ILE A 310 7.69 -14.37 -0.75
CA ILE A 310 8.55 -15.44 -1.23
C ILE A 310 9.85 -15.45 -0.43
N HIS A 311 10.18 -16.59 0.16
CA HIS A 311 11.55 -16.87 0.62
C HIS A 311 12.33 -17.60 -0.47
N HIS A 312 13.62 -17.27 -0.58
CA HIS A 312 14.55 -17.90 -1.52
C HIS A 312 15.63 -18.68 -0.76
N TRP A 313 15.93 -19.88 -1.23
CA TRP A 313 17.02 -20.70 -0.71
C TRP A 313 17.83 -21.35 -1.83
N ASP A 314 19.14 -21.25 -1.75
CA ASP A 314 20.11 -21.73 -2.74
C ASP A 314 20.67 -23.13 -2.42
N GLY A 315 20.10 -23.83 -1.42
CA GLY A 315 20.56 -25.16 -1.01
C GLY A 315 21.80 -25.16 -0.13
N ARG A 316 22.20 -24.02 0.45
CA ARG A 316 23.35 -23.95 1.37
C ARG A 316 22.94 -23.97 2.85
N ASP A 317 23.80 -24.55 3.67
CA ASP A 317 23.71 -24.52 5.13
C ASP A 317 24.22 -23.18 5.71
N GLN A 318 24.15 -23.02 7.04
CA GLN A 318 24.68 -21.83 7.74
C GLN A 318 26.19 -21.58 7.50
N ALA A 319 26.96 -22.62 7.16
CA ALA A 319 28.38 -22.51 6.84
C ALA A 319 28.63 -22.28 5.33
N GLN A 320 27.59 -21.93 4.57
CA GLN A 320 27.63 -21.67 3.12
C GLN A 320 28.03 -22.90 2.28
N ARG A 321 27.89 -24.10 2.83
CA ARG A 321 28.18 -25.36 2.12
C ARG A 321 26.89 -25.91 1.53
N LEU A 322 27.01 -26.49 0.34
CA LEU A 322 25.88 -27.16 -0.30
C LEU A 322 25.45 -28.37 0.55
N VAL A 323 24.15 -28.49 0.78
CA VAL A 323 23.60 -29.62 1.53
C VAL A 323 23.61 -30.89 0.66
N PRO A 324 23.77 -32.10 1.25
CA PRO A 324 23.69 -33.35 0.49
C PRO A 324 22.32 -33.53 -0.21
N PRO A 325 22.23 -34.33 -1.29
CA PRO A 325 20.95 -34.65 -1.91
C PRO A 325 20.09 -35.43 -0.93
N GLY A 326 18.80 -35.16 -0.95
CA GLY A 326 17.86 -35.81 -0.05
C GLY A 326 16.62 -34.96 0.21
N THR A 327 15.77 -35.49 1.07
CA THR A 327 14.54 -34.82 1.50
C THR A 327 14.80 -34.04 2.79
N TYR A 328 14.27 -32.83 2.84
CA TYR A 328 14.32 -31.93 3.98
C TYR A 328 12.90 -31.50 4.34
N VAL A 329 12.74 -31.03 5.57
CA VAL A 329 11.48 -30.48 6.09
C VAL A 329 11.67 -28.99 6.27
N TYR A 330 10.75 -28.18 5.75
CA TYR A 330 10.73 -26.75 6.05
C TYR A 330 9.56 -26.43 6.98
N ARG A 331 9.78 -25.47 7.87
CA ARG A 331 8.77 -24.92 8.77
C ARG A 331 8.70 -23.42 8.55
N LEU A 332 7.52 -22.96 8.15
CA LEU A 332 7.17 -21.55 8.02
C LEU A 332 6.33 -21.15 9.25
N HIS A 333 6.80 -20.18 10.02
CA HIS A 333 6.20 -19.76 11.28
C HIS A 333 5.87 -18.27 11.26
N LEU A 334 4.61 -17.92 11.49
CA LEU A 334 4.12 -16.56 11.65
C LEU A 334 4.04 -16.19 13.14
N ASP A 335 4.68 -15.08 13.52
CA ASP A 335 4.63 -14.53 14.88
C ASP A 335 3.35 -13.71 15.13
N ALA A 336 2.22 -14.40 15.33
CA ALA A 336 0.92 -13.81 15.64
C ALA A 336 0.41 -14.22 17.02
N GLU A 337 -0.65 -13.56 17.53
CA GLU A 337 -1.24 -13.86 18.86
C GLU A 337 -1.64 -15.33 19.00
N ASN A 338 -2.18 -15.91 17.92
CA ASN A 338 -2.31 -17.34 17.77
C ASN A 338 -1.13 -17.83 16.93
N GLN A 339 -0.29 -18.68 17.51
CA GLN A 339 0.82 -19.28 16.78
C GLN A 339 0.30 -19.99 15.53
N GLU A 340 0.80 -19.58 14.37
CA GLU A 340 0.45 -20.21 13.11
C GLU A 340 1.70 -20.72 12.40
N GLU A 341 1.65 -22.01 12.06
CA GLU A 341 2.75 -22.69 11.40
C GLU A 341 2.27 -23.53 10.22
N HIS A 342 3.14 -23.64 9.23
CA HIS A 342 3.02 -24.57 8.13
C HIS A 342 4.31 -25.36 8.00
N THR A 343 4.18 -26.67 7.80
CA THR A 343 5.30 -27.57 7.58
C THR A 343 5.10 -28.28 6.26
N GLY A 344 6.17 -28.38 5.48
CA GLY A 344 6.19 -29.13 4.23
C GLY A 344 7.53 -29.79 4.00
N THR A 345 7.62 -30.54 2.89
CA THR A 345 8.85 -31.23 2.48
C THR A 345 9.40 -30.64 1.21
N LEU A 346 10.72 -30.58 1.10
CA LEU A 346 11.45 -30.18 -0.10
C LEU A 346 12.52 -31.23 -0.40
N SER A 347 12.93 -31.33 -1.66
CA SER A 347 13.96 -32.27 -2.10
C SER A 347 15.08 -31.54 -2.82
N VAL A 348 16.32 -31.88 -2.46
CA VAL A 348 17.55 -31.43 -3.12
C VAL A 348 18.06 -32.59 -3.97
N ALA A 349 18.35 -32.33 -5.23
CA ALA A 349 19.03 -33.26 -6.14
C ALA A 349 20.17 -32.53 -6.86
N TYR A 350 21.16 -33.23 -7.39
CA TYR A 350 22.16 -32.66 -8.29
C TYR A 350 22.91 -33.73 -9.06
#